data_AF-A0A0N4VTK4-F1
#
_entry.id   AF-A0A0N4VTK4-F1
#
_cell.length_a   1.000
_cell.length_b   1.000
_cell.length_c   1.000
_cell.angle_alpha   90.00
_cell.angle_beta   90.00
_cell.angle_gamma   90.00
#
_symmetry.space_group_name_H-M   'P 1'
#
loop_
_entity.id
_entity.type
_entity.pdbx_description
1 polymer ?
#
loop_
_entity_poly.entity_id
_entity_poly.type
_entity_poly.pdbx_seq_one_letter_code
_entity_poly.pdbx_strand_id
1 'polypeptide(L)' 'LKYQLRKRSSTSEGCEVVRWYCTTEEDQKGALCEIWAQSGLCQAHRPTMFLFCRKTCLCGGDPALD' A
#
# COMPACT_ATOMS: atom_id res chain seq x y z
N LEU A 1 8.52 -32.86 10.30
CA LEU A 1 8.22 -31.93 9.19
C LEU A 1 9.05 -30.66 9.37
N LYS A 2 9.93 -30.32 8.43
CA LYS A 2 10.76 -29.11 8.50
C LYS A 2 10.15 -28.05 7.58
N TYR A 3 9.45 -27.07 8.13
CA TYR A 3 9.10 -25.86 7.39
C TYR A 3 10.36 -25.01 7.23
N GLN A 4 11.01 -25.09 6.07
CA GLN A 4 12.10 -24.19 5.70
C GLN A 4 11.52 -23.02 4.92
N LEU A 5 11.03 -22.01 5.64
CA LEU A 5 10.71 -20.71 5.05
C LEU A 5 11.86 -19.74 5.30
N ARG A 6 12.95 -19.85 4.54
CA ARG A 6 13.94 -18.75 4.37
C ARG A 6 14.62 -18.88 3.00
N LYS A 7 14.32 -17.96 2.09
CA LYS A 7 15.27 -17.57 1.03
C LYS A 7 15.78 -16.18 1.37
N ARG A 8 16.93 -16.13 2.03
CA ARG A 8 17.77 -14.93 2.16
C ARG A 8 18.70 -14.93 0.97
N SER A 9 18.53 -13.99 0.04
CA SER A 9 19.51 -13.78 -1.04
C SER A 9 20.73 -13.05 -0.46
N SER A 10 21.92 -13.49 -0.86
CA SER A 10 23.22 -13.05 -0.34
C SER A 10 23.85 -11.98 -1.23
N THR A 11 23.21 -10.83 -1.32
CA THR A 11 23.90 -9.57 -1.63
C THR A 11 23.66 -8.65 -0.45
N SER A 12 24.65 -7.88 -0.03
CA SER A 12 24.65 -7.06 1.19
C SER A 12 23.71 -5.85 1.15
N GLU A 13 22.60 -5.92 0.43
CA GLU A 13 21.70 -4.80 0.17
C GLU A 13 20.24 -5.19 0.39
N GLY A 14 19.87 -5.36 1.67
CA GLY A 14 18.51 -5.12 2.18
C GLY A 14 17.33 -5.92 1.60
N CYS A 15 16.15 -5.75 2.19
CA CYS A 15 14.92 -5.86 1.41
C CYS A 15 14.94 -4.65 0.48
N GLU A 16 14.91 -4.87 -0.83
CA GLU A 16 14.71 -3.79 -1.78
C GLU A 16 13.42 -3.05 -1.39
N VAL A 17 13.56 -1.82 -0.91
CA VAL A 17 12.43 -0.98 -0.55
C VAL A 17 11.84 -0.53 -1.87
N VAL A 18 10.76 -1.19 -2.31
CA VAL A 18 10.04 -0.73 -3.48
C VAL A 18 9.45 0.64 -3.14
N ARG A 19 9.96 1.67 -3.80
CA ARG A 19 9.56 3.04 -3.56
C ARG A 19 8.20 3.29 -4.21
N TRP A 20 7.19 3.49 -3.38
CA TRP A 20 5.84 3.86 -3.82
C TRP A 20 5.76 5.38 -3.99
N TYR A 21 5.31 5.84 -5.15
CA TYR A 21 5.13 7.27 -5.44
C TYR A 21 3.65 7.58 -5.61
N CYS A 22 3.13 8.53 -4.83
CA CYS A 22 1.72 8.91 -4.88
C CYS A 22 1.26 9.50 -6.22
N THR A 23 2.20 10.02 -7.01
CA THR A 23 1.94 10.53 -8.36
C THR A 23 1.63 9.43 -9.36
N THR A 24 2.06 8.19 -9.10
CA THR A 24 1.85 7.03 -10.00
C THR A 24 0.78 6.06 -9.50
N GLU A 25 0.29 6.24 -8.27
CA GLU A 25 -0.78 5.41 -7.74
C GLU A 25 -2.15 5.90 -8.20
N GLU A 26 -3.03 4.94 -8.47
CA GLU A 26 -4.40 5.19 -8.91
C GLU A 26 -5.41 4.35 -8.12
N ASP A 27 -6.61 4.89 -7.99
CA ASP A 27 -7.74 4.20 -7.39
C ASP A 27 -8.58 3.53 -8.47
N GLN A 28 -8.65 2.21 -8.42
CA GLN A 28 -9.44 1.40 -9.36
C GLN A 28 -10.96 1.52 -9.13
N LYS A 29 -11.39 2.06 -7.98
CA LYS A 29 -12.81 2.23 -7.64
C LYS A 29 -13.26 3.69 -7.61
N GLY A 30 -12.40 4.62 -8.04
CA GLY A 30 -12.71 6.04 -8.15
C GLY A 30 -13.31 6.60 -6.85
N ALA A 31 -14.43 7.30 -6.96
CA ALA A 31 -15.11 7.95 -5.84
C ALA A 31 -15.51 7.01 -4.68
N LEU A 32 -15.64 5.70 -4.91
CA LEU A 32 -15.92 4.75 -3.82
C LEU A 32 -14.76 4.69 -2.82
N CYS A 33 -13.53 4.94 -3.26
CA CYS A 33 -12.36 4.92 -2.39
C CYS A 33 -12.42 6.01 -1.31
N GLU A 34 -12.93 7.20 -1.63
CA GLU A 34 -13.13 8.27 -0.66
C GLU A 34 -14.17 7.88 0.41
N ILE A 35 -15.30 7.33 -0.02
CA ILE A 35 -16.36 6.87 0.89
C ILE A 35 -15.84 5.75 1.80
N TRP A 36 -15.10 4.80 1.24
CA TRP A 36 -14.51 3.70 1.99
C TRP A 36 -13.44 4.18 2.96
N ALA A 37 -12.62 5.16 2.57
CA ALA A 37 -11.63 5.77 3.45
C ALA A 37 -12.29 6.48 4.63
N GLN A 38 -13.31 7.31 4.38
CA GLN A 38 -14.09 8.00 5.42
C GLN A 38 -14.80 7.01 6.36
N SER A 39 -15.21 5.86 5.83
CA SER A 39 -15.83 4.77 6.61
C SER A 39 -14.81 3.89 7.36
N GLY A 40 -13.50 4.21 7.31
CA GLY A 40 -12.44 3.51 8.04
C GLY A 40 -11.90 2.25 7.37
N LEU A 41 -12.25 1.96 6.11
CA LEU A 41 -11.87 0.71 5.44
C LEU A 41 -10.38 0.65 5.10
N CYS A 42 -9.69 1.78 4.97
CA CYS A 42 -8.23 1.79 4.79
C CYS A 42 -7.50 1.05 5.93
N GLN A 43 -8.09 0.99 7.12
CA GLN A 43 -7.52 0.31 8.28
C GLN A 43 -8.12 -1.08 8.49
N ALA A 44 -9.45 -1.20 8.40
CA ALA A 44 -10.16 -2.46 8.63
C ALA A 44 -9.95 -3.50 7.51
N HIS A 45 -9.78 -3.06 6.26
CA HIS A 45 -9.68 -3.91 5.07
C HIS A 45 -8.44 -3.57 4.23
N ARG A 46 -7.28 -3.43 4.90
CA ARG A 46 -6.00 -3.04 4.28
C ARG A 46 -5.66 -3.77 2.97
N PRO A 47 -5.72 -5.11 2.86
CA PRO A 47 -5.37 -5.78 1.60
C PRO A 47 -6.31 -5.41 0.46
N THR A 48 -7.61 -5.35 0.72
CA THR A 48 -8.63 -4.97 -0.26
C THR A 48 -8.43 -3.53 -0.70
N MET A 49 -8.19 -2.62 0.25
CA MET A 49 -7.95 -1.21 -0.08
C MET A 49 -6.61 -1.01 -0.80
N PHE A 50 -5.57 -1.77 -0.47
CA PHE A 50 -4.32 -1.75 -1.23
C PHE A 50 -4.54 -2.17 -2.69
N LEU A 51 -5.40 -3.15 -2.97
CA LEU A 51 -5.67 -3.56 -4.34
C LEU A 51 -6.43 -2.49 -5.13
N PHE A 52 -7.42 -1.85 -4.51
CA PHE A 52 -8.42 -1.06 -5.21
C PHE A 52 -8.36 0.45 -4.99
N CYS A 53 -7.84 0.90 -3.86
CA CYS A 53 -7.86 2.27 -3.38
C CYS A 53 -6.47 2.71 -2.92
N ARG A 54 -5.48 2.35 -3.74
CA ARG A 54 -4.06 2.43 -3.40
C ARG A 54 -3.62 3.88 -3.21
N LYS A 55 -4.09 4.79 -4.06
CA LYS A 55 -3.81 6.23 -3.93
C LYS A 55 -4.50 6.78 -2.68
N THR A 56 -5.81 6.63 -2.57
CA THR A 56 -6.57 7.19 -1.44
C THR A 56 -6.05 6.70 -0.08
N CYS A 57 -5.83 5.38 0.07
CA CYS A 57 -5.51 4.80 1.37
C CYS A 57 -4.01 4.83 1.74
N LEU A 58 -3.10 5.05 0.78
CA LEU A 58 -1.66 5.17 1.07
C LEU A 58 -1.16 6.62 1.05
N CYS A 59 -1.78 7.49 0.25
CA CYS A 59 -1.31 8.86 0.04
C CYS A 59 -2.11 9.92 0.81
N GLY A 60 -3.10 9.51 1.60
CA GLY A 60 -3.95 10.41 2.41
C GLY A 60 -3.28 11.03 3.64
N GLY A 61 -1.95 11.16 3.66
CA GLY A 61 -1.20 11.66 4.81
C GLY A 61 0.17 12.20 4.46
N ASP A 62 0.23 13.35 3.77
CA ASP A 62 0.92 14.55 4.23
C ASP A 62 0.60 15.75 3.29
N PRO A 63 -0.07 16.81 3.76
CA PRO A 63 -0.31 18.02 2.98
C PRO A 63 0.93 18.90 2.75
N ALA A 64 2.12 18.52 3.25
CA ALA A 64 3.36 19.31 3.16
C ALA A 64 4.32 18.88 2.02
N LEU A 65 3.82 18.18 1.00
CA LEU A 65 4.57 17.84 -0.22
C LEU A 65 3.85 18.33 -1.50
N ASP A 66 3.34 19.57 -1.46
CA ASP A 66 2.98 20.38 -2.64
C ASP A 66 4.06 21.45 -2.83
#